data_AF-A0A970D786-F1
#
_entry.id   AF-A0A970D786-F1
#
_cell.length_a   1.000
_cell.length_b   1.000
_cell.length_c   1.000
_cell.angle_alpha   90.00
_cell.angle_beta   90.00
_cell.angle_gamma   90.00
#
_symmetry.space_group_name_H-M   'P 1'
#
loop_
_entity.id
_entity.type
_entity.pdbx_description
1 polymer ?
#
loop_
_entity_poly.entity_id
_entity_poly.type
_entity_poly.pdbx_seq_one_letter_code
_entity_poly.pdbx_strand_id
1 'polypeptide(L)'
;FQHGKNGDLFVQKAPAATLDVLANALKQLYQADTEIKIIGTRHGEKLYETLVTREEMARAEDMGNYFRIPCDSRDLNYDKYFIKGNQEITSFDDYHSHNTKRLDIEGMKALLLKLDLIKNDVK
;
A
#
# COMPACT_ATOMS: atom_id res chain seq x y z
N PHE A 1 9.02 -18.36 -10.62
CA PHE A 1 10.00 -17.73 -11.54
C PHE A 1 9.46 -17.52 -12.96
N GLN A 2 8.14 -17.43 -13.19
CA GLN A 2 7.59 -17.31 -14.55
C GLN A 2 7.52 -15.86 -15.07
N HIS A 3 7.46 -14.87 -14.16
CA HIS A 3 7.19 -13.47 -14.51
C HIS A 3 8.22 -12.46 -13.97
N GLY A 4 9.18 -12.91 -13.16
CA GLY A 4 10.18 -12.07 -12.51
C GLY A 4 11.60 -12.48 -12.84
N LYS A 5 12.45 -11.48 -13.03
CA LYS A 5 13.90 -11.59 -13.18
C LYS A 5 14.59 -11.33 -11.85
N ASN A 6 15.87 -11.69 -11.76
CA ASN A 6 16.65 -11.44 -10.54
C ASN A 6 16.74 -9.93 -10.26
N GLY A 7 16.44 -9.54 -9.03
CA GLY A 7 16.42 -8.15 -8.57
C GLY A 7 15.10 -7.42 -8.83
N ASP A 8 14.09 -8.05 -9.44
CA ASP A 8 12.76 -7.47 -9.56
C ASP A 8 12.05 -7.44 -8.19
N LEU A 9 11.44 -6.30 -7.88
CA LEU A 9 10.51 -6.15 -6.76
C LEU A 9 9.07 -6.25 -7.27
N PHE A 10 8.24 -7.06 -6.61
CA PHE A 10 6.82 -7.18 -6.93
C PHE A 10 5.98 -6.60 -5.80
N VAL A 11 5.12 -5.64 -6.15
CA VAL A 11 4.19 -5.00 -5.21
C VAL A 11 2.78 -5.28 -5.66
N GLN A 12 1.98 -5.93 -4.80
CA GLN A 12 0.57 -6.15 -5.09
C GLN A 12 -0.21 -4.86 -4.91
N LYS A 13 -1.06 -4.52 -5.88
CA LYS A 13 -2.00 -3.43 -5.74
C LYS A 13 -3.05 -3.82 -4.71
N ALA A 14 -3.12 -3.05 -3.62
CA ALA A 14 -4.05 -3.26 -2.54
C ALA A 14 -4.93 -2.02 -2.30
N PRO A 15 -6.21 -2.18 -1.94
CA PRO A 15 -7.00 -1.09 -1.39
C PRO A 15 -6.49 -0.72 0.01
N ALA A 16 -6.89 0.45 0.50
CA ALA A 16 -6.60 0.91 1.85
C ALA A 16 -7.90 1.23 2.61
N ALA A 17 -7.81 1.44 3.91
CA ALA A 17 -8.89 1.97 4.73
C ALA A 17 -8.29 2.90 5.79
N THR A 18 -9.09 3.83 6.32
CA THR A 18 -8.67 4.61 7.49
C THR A 18 -8.83 3.77 8.76
N LEU A 19 -8.11 4.15 9.83
CA LEU A 19 -8.27 3.50 11.14
C LEU A 19 -9.70 3.64 11.68
N ASP A 20 -10.37 4.75 11.39
CA ASP A 20 -11.78 4.96 11.76
C ASP A 20 -12.71 3.96 11.08
N VAL A 21 -12.57 3.76 9.77
CA VAL A 21 -13.35 2.77 9.02
C VAL A 21 -13.10 1.36 9.54
N LEU A 22 -11.84 1.01 9.83
CA LEU A 22 -11.48 -0.28 10.40
C LEU A 22 -12.12 -0.51 11.79
N ALA A 23 -12.01 0.48 12.69
CA ALA A 23 -12.55 0.39 14.03
C ALA A 23 -14.08 0.26 14.02
N ASN A 24 -14.75 1.09 13.20
CA ASN A 24 -16.22 1.05 13.07
C ASN A 24 -16.70 -0.24 12.39
N ALA A 25 -15.99 -0.76 11.39
CA ALA A 25 -16.30 -2.05 10.77
C ALA A 25 -16.24 -3.20 11.78
N LEU A 26 -15.19 -3.23 12.62
CA LEU A 26 -15.05 -4.22 13.70
C LEU A 26 -16.17 -4.07 14.74
N LYS A 27 -16.43 -2.86 15.26
CA LYS A 27 -17.54 -2.64 16.21
C LYS A 27 -18.87 -3.17 15.68
N GLN A 28 -19.19 -2.90 14.42
CA GLN A 28 -20.44 -3.36 13.81
C GLN A 28 -20.48 -4.88 13.59
N LEU A 29 -19.37 -5.51 13.20
CA LEU A 29 -19.29 -6.97 13.04
C LEU A 29 -19.48 -7.71 14.37
N TYR A 30 -18.86 -7.20 15.43
CA TYR A 30 -18.93 -7.80 16.78
C TYR A 30 -20.12 -7.30 17.61
N GLN A 31 -20.99 -6.46 17.04
CA GLN A 31 -22.12 -5.84 17.74
C GLN A 31 -21.69 -5.16 19.07
N ALA A 32 -20.49 -4.57 19.07
CA ALA A 32 -19.87 -3.99 20.24
C ALA A 32 -20.13 -2.48 20.32
N ASP A 33 -20.57 -1.99 21.48
CA ASP A 33 -20.79 -0.56 21.73
C ASP A 33 -19.59 0.13 22.39
N THR A 34 -18.38 -0.42 22.22
CA THR A 34 -17.17 0.10 22.86
C THR A 34 -16.81 1.50 22.37
N GLU A 35 -16.50 2.43 23.27
CA GLU A 35 -16.06 3.78 22.93
C GLU A 35 -14.70 3.77 22.19
N ILE A 36 -14.58 4.56 21.11
CA ILE A 36 -13.30 4.78 20.41
C ILE A 36 -12.61 5.99 21.02
N LYS A 37 -11.44 5.78 21.62
CA LYS A 37 -10.62 6.84 22.20
C LYS A 37 -9.43 7.18 21.31
N ILE A 38 -9.33 8.44 20.89
CA ILE A 38 -8.18 8.93 20.13
C ILE A 38 -7.03 9.26 21.08
N ILE A 39 -5.90 8.57 20.92
CA ILE A 39 -4.70 8.75 21.77
C ILE A 39 -3.57 9.54 21.09
N GLY A 40 -3.79 9.95 19.83
CA GLY A 40 -2.78 10.60 19.00
C GLY A 40 -1.82 9.63 18.30
N THR A 41 -1.04 10.17 17.36
CA THR A 41 -0.01 9.43 16.62
C THR A 41 1.18 9.10 17.51
N ARG A 42 1.64 7.86 17.46
CA ARG A 42 2.80 7.40 18.25
C ARG A 42 4.11 7.77 17.56
N HIS A 43 5.20 7.78 18.33
CA HIS A 43 6.53 8.05 17.78
C HIS A 43 6.89 7.03 16.70
N GLY A 44 7.35 7.53 15.54
CA GLY A 44 7.75 6.70 14.40
C GLY A 44 6.61 6.24 13.48
N GLU A 45 5.35 6.58 13.77
CA GLU A 45 4.24 6.29 12.87
C GLU A 45 4.12 7.34 11.75
N LYS A 46 3.79 6.86 10.55
CA LYS A 46 3.49 7.71 9.39
C LYS A 46 1.99 7.87 9.22
N LEU A 47 1.58 8.98 8.60
CA LEU A 47 0.17 9.25 8.26
C LEU A 47 -0.36 8.29 7.19
N TYR A 48 0.50 7.91 6.24
CA TYR A 48 0.23 6.93 5.20
C TYR A 48 1.49 6.15 4.91
N GLU A 49 1.30 4.95 4.35
CA GLU A 49 2.40 4.08 3.96
C GLU A 49 2.54 4.05 2.44
N THR A 50 3.79 4.15 1.99
CA THR A 50 4.16 4.10 0.57
C THR A 50 4.57 2.69 0.21
N LEU A 51 3.94 2.12 -0.82
CA LEU A 51 4.26 0.80 -1.34
C LEU A 51 5.20 0.86 -2.55
N VAL A 52 5.10 1.92 -3.35
CA VAL A 52 6.02 2.18 -4.48
C VAL A 52 6.37 3.66 -4.46
N THR A 53 7.65 3.97 -4.33
CA THR A 53 8.14 5.36 -4.41
C THR A 53 8.08 5.89 -5.83
N ARG A 54 8.16 7.20 -6.01
CA ARG A 54 8.15 7.87 -7.31
C ARG A 54 9.25 7.38 -8.25
N GLU A 55 10.45 7.13 -7.74
CA GLU A 55 11.56 6.59 -8.54
C GLU A 55 11.29 5.14 -8.97
N GLU A 56 10.61 4.35 -8.13
CA GLU A 56 10.19 3.00 -8.47
C GLU A 56 9.00 3.01 -9.44
N MET A 57 8.04 3.93 -9.28
CA MET A 57 6.91 4.12 -10.17
C MET A 57 7.35 4.50 -11.59
N ALA A 58 8.38 5.34 -11.73
CA ALA A 58 8.93 5.72 -13.03
C ALA A 58 9.50 4.53 -13.83
N ARG A 59 9.86 3.44 -13.16
CA ARG A 59 10.35 2.18 -13.79
C ARG A 59 9.37 1.03 -13.66
N ALA A 60 8.23 1.22 -12.99
CA ALA A 60 7.29 0.15 -12.69
C ALA A 60 6.54 -0.28 -13.95
N GLU A 61 6.43 -1.58 -14.13
CA GLU A 61 5.59 -2.20 -15.14
C GLU A 61 4.28 -2.65 -14.51
N ASP A 62 3.16 -2.19 -15.08
CA ASP A 62 1.82 -2.60 -14.65
C ASP A 62 1.49 -4.00 -15.18
N MET A 63 1.41 -4.97 -14.26
CA MET A 63 1.06 -6.37 -14.54
C MET A 63 -0.38 -6.70 -14.11
N GLY A 64 -1.28 -5.71 -14.16
CA GLY A 64 -2.67 -5.84 -13.73
C GLY A 64 -2.79 -5.67 -12.21
N ASN A 65 -2.75 -6.78 -11.46
CA ASN A 65 -2.87 -6.76 -10.00
C ASN A 65 -1.55 -6.45 -9.26
N TYR A 66 -0.45 -6.34 -10.00
CA TYR A 66 0.89 -6.14 -9.45
C TYR A 66 1.61 -5.02 -10.20
N PHE A 67 2.46 -4.30 -9.51
CA PHE A 67 3.57 -3.57 -10.10
C PHE A 67 4.81 -4.46 -10.04
N ARG A 68 5.49 -4.61 -11.18
CA ARG A 68 6.86 -5.14 -11.23
C ARG A 68 7.82 -3.99 -11.36
N ILE A 69 8.72 -3.84 -10.41
CA ILE A 69 9.75 -2.81 -10.40
C ILE A 69 11.06 -3.51 -10.74
N PRO A 70 11.59 -3.34 -11.96
CA PRO A 70 12.84 -3.97 -12.35
C PRO A 70 14.00 -3.49 -11.48
N CYS A 71 14.99 -4.37 -11.30
CA CYS A 71 16.25 -3.99 -10.69
C CYS A 71 16.84 -2.79 -11.44
N ASP A 72 17.36 -1.82 -10.70
CA ASP A 72 18.08 -0.71 -11.31
C ASP A 72 19.44 -1.23 -11.81
N SER A 73 19.49 -1.57 -13.11
CA SER A 73 20.69 -2.04 -13.78
C SER A 73 21.48 -0.89 -14.40
N ARG A 74 21.37 0.34 -13.89
CA ARG A 74 22.36 1.38 -14.16
C ARG A 74 23.68 0.86 -13.58
N ASP A 75 24.46 0.14 -14.41
CA ASP A 75 25.85 -0.28 -14.13
C ASP A 75 26.54 0.77 -13.27
N LEU A 76 27.29 0.35 -12.24
CA LEU A 76 28.20 1.02 -11.26
C LEU A 76 28.79 2.43 -11.60
N ASN A 77 28.07 3.24 -12.34
CA ASN A 77 28.39 4.52 -12.94
C ASN A 77 27.64 5.56 -12.12
N TYR A 78 28.38 6.13 -11.17
CA TYR A 78 27.96 7.25 -10.31
C TYR A 78 27.54 8.50 -11.11
N ASP A 79 27.93 8.61 -12.40
CA ASP A 79 27.64 9.75 -13.27
C ASP A 79 26.14 10.02 -13.47
N LYS A 80 25.30 8.98 -13.39
CA LYS A 80 23.84 9.11 -13.57
C LYS A 80 23.13 9.72 -12.35
N TYR A 81 23.81 9.84 -11.21
CA TYR A 81 23.26 10.55 -10.04
C TYR A 81 23.66 12.03 -10.01
N PHE A 82 24.76 12.43 -10.66
CA PHE A 82 25.33 13.77 -10.49
C PHE A 82 25.15 14.73 -11.69
N ILE A 83 24.96 14.25 -12.92
CA ILE A 83 25.12 15.13 -14.11
C ILE A 83 23.85 15.25 -14.99
N LYS A 84 22.89 14.32 -14.92
CA LYS A 84 21.64 14.38 -15.70
C LYS A 84 20.45 13.88 -14.87
N GLY A 85 19.66 14.80 -14.31
CA GLY A 85 18.37 14.44 -13.72
C GLY A 85 17.41 13.90 -14.80
N ASN A 86 16.69 12.82 -14.50
CA ASN A 86 15.65 12.31 -15.38
C ASN A 86 14.36 13.13 -15.16
N GLN A 87 13.96 13.95 -16.15
CA GLN A 87 12.77 14.79 -16.06
C GLN A 87 11.48 13.97 -15.94
N GLU A 88 11.46 12.72 -16.40
CA GLU A 88 10.29 11.84 -16.32
C GLU A 88 9.92 11.46 -14.88
N ILE A 89 10.88 11.41 -13.95
CA ILE A 89 10.62 11.08 -12.54
C ILE A 89 9.71 12.14 -11.90
N THR A 90 9.82 13.40 -12.31
CA THR A 90 9.05 14.52 -11.73
C THR A 90 7.55 14.41 -12.02
N SER A 91 7.13 13.70 -13.07
CA SER A 91 5.72 13.54 -13.43
C SER A 91 5.00 12.39 -12.73
N PHE A 92 5.72 11.52 -12.01
CA PHE A 92 5.09 10.43 -11.27
C PHE A 92 4.80 10.84 -9.83
N ASP A 93 3.73 10.28 -9.26
CA ASP A 93 3.44 10.33 -7.83
C ASP A 93 3.81 8.99 -7.18
N ASP A 94 4.09 8.99 -5.89
CA ASP A 94 4.22 7.77 -5.09
C ASP A 94 2.92 6.95 -5.14
N TYR A 95 2.99 5.63 -5.10
CA TYR A 95 1.83 4.78 -4.83
C TYR A 95 1.76 4.45 -3.33
N HIS A 96 0.74 4.99 -2.64
CA HIS A 96 0.62 4.93 -1.19
C HIS A 96 -0.83 4.76 -0.71
N SER A 97 -1.04 4.47 0.56
CA SER A 97 -2.37 4.17 1.12
C SER A 97 -3.40 5.32 0.99
N HIS A 98 -2.97 6.55 0.75
CA HIS A 98 -3.86 7.71 0.57
C HIS A 98 -4.42 7.89 -0.85
N ASN A 99 -3.76 7.37 -1.90
CA ASN A 99 -4.15 7.55 -3.30
C ASN A 99 -4.62 6.26 -3.97
N THR A 100 -4.50 5.11 -3.30
CA THR A 100 -5.19 3.90 -3.72
C THR A 100 -6.69 3.97 -3.41
N LYS A 101 -7.45 2.98 -3.90
CA LYS A 101 -8.87 2.80 -3.58
C LYS A 101 -9.05 2.69 -2.07
N ARG A 102 -9.78 3.64 -1.47
CA ARG A 102 -10.16 3.60 -0.06
C ARG A 102 -11.49 2.87 0.14
N LEU A 103 -11.50 1.86 1.00
CA LEU A 103 -12.70 1.13 1.38
C LEU A 103 -13.54 1.97 2.34
N ASP A 104 -14.85 1.85 2.19
CA ASP A 104 -15.83 2.26 3.18
C ASP A 104 -16.03 1.15 4.23
N ILE A 105 -16.94 1.38 5.19
CA ILE A 105 -17.22 0.44 6.27
C ILE A 105 -17.68 -0.91 5.71
N GLU A 106 -18.59 -0.93 4.73
CA GLU A 106 -19.10 -2.18 4.15
C GLU A 106 -18.02 -2.95 3.37
N GLY A 107 -17.21 -2.25 2.57
CA GLY A 107 -16.06 -2.84 1.89
C GLY A 107 -15.04 -3.40 2.87
N MET A 108 -14.80 -2.72 3.99
CA MET A 108 -13.91 -3.20 5.05
C MET A 108 -14.47 -4.44 5.75
N LYS A 109 -15.76 -4.48 6.07
CA LYS A 109 -16.42 -5.68 6.62
C LYS A 109 -16.30 -6.87 5.68
N ALA A 110 -16.59 -6.67 4.39
CA ALA A 110 -16.47 -7.71 3.38
C ALA A 110 -15.04 -8.25 3.26
N LEU A 111 -14.03 -7.39 3.44
CA LEU A 111 -12.62 -7.79 3.48
C LEU A 111 -12.28 -8.56 4.77
N LEU A 112 -12.71 -8.07 5.93
CA LEU A 112 -12.49 -8.73 7.24
C LEU A 112 -13.12 -10.12 7.29
N LEU A 113 -14.33 -10.27 6.74
CA LEU A 113 -15.03 -11.55 6.64
C LEU A 113 -14.38 -12.53 5.65
N LYS A 114 -13.27 -12.19 4.99
CA LYS A 114 -12.44 -13.20 4.29
C LYS A 114 -11.50 -13.94 5.25
N LEU A 115 -11.18 -13.34 6.40
CA LEU A 115 -10.31 -13.93 7.42
C LEU A 115 -11.09 -14.93 8.26
N ASP A 116 -10.61 -16.17 8.32
CA ASP A 116 -11.30 -17.23 9.07
C ASP A 116 -11.34 -16.95 10.58
N LEU A 117 -10.35 -16.23 11.11
CA LEU A 117 -10.34 -15.73 12.49
C LEU A 117 -11.61 -14.93 12.78
N ILE A 118 -11.86 -13.87 11.99
CA ILE A 118 -13.01 -12.99 12.18
C ILE A 118 -14.31 -13.77 11.98
N LYS A 119 -14.40 -14.59 10.92
CA LYS A 119 -15.59 -15.41 10.67
C LYS A 119 -15.94 -16.33 11.83
N ASN A 120 -14.95 -16.86 12.54
CA ASN A 120 -15.18 -17.77 13.66
C ASN A 120 -15.60 -17.02 14.93
N ASP A 121 -15.15 -15.79 15.10
CA ASP A 121 -15.51 -14.96 16.26
C ASP A 121 -16.94 -14.41 16.17
N VAL A 122 -17.45 -14.10 14.96
CA VAL A 122 -18.81 -13.55 14.76
C VAL A 122 -19.88 -14.60 14.44
N LYS A 123 -19.55 -15.89 14.52
CA LYS A 123 -20.50 -16.99 14.36
C LYS A 123 -21.36 -17.23 15.58
#